data_AF-A0A099PC31-F1
#
_entry.id   AF-A0A099PC31-F1
#
_cell.length_a   1.000
_cell.length_b   1.000
_cell.length_c   1.000
_cell.angle_alpha   90.00
_cell.angle_beta   90.00
_cell.angle_gamma   90.00
#
_symmetry.space_group_name_H-M   'P 1'
#
loop_
_entity.id
_entity.type
_entity.pdbx_description
1 polymer ?
#
loop_
_entity_poly.entity_id
_entity_poly.type
_entity_poly.pdbx_seq_one_letter_code
_entity_poly.pdbx_strand_id
1 'polypeptide(L)'
;MLIYPNLTATDSDAVSGSEGDPAAAGRFISGRMVIESGHAFLETDPINLTLDAQMYDGNRWTTHSADQCTSVSAFRMDNDQEENQSSSIRIGEGTTSLPANPYETFDAGQHSLTLSAPGEGNSGFTNLTPLLNDQPWLRHDWTGNAQYTDNPSGRAAWGLYRGNPNIIYMREIWR
;
A
#
# COMPACT_ATOMS: atom_id res chain seq x y z
N MET A 1 10.39 18.45 -4.85
CA MET A 1 9.59 18.74 -6.05
C MET A 1 8.13 18.61 -5.63
N LEU A 2 7.35 19.70 -5.65
CA LEU A 2 6.02 19.76 -5.05
C LEU A 2 4.96 19.28 -6.06
N ILE A 3 4.09 18.36 -5.63
CA ILE A 3 2.94 17.89 -6.41
C ILE A 3 1.74 18.73 -5.96
N TYR A 4 1.18 19.55 -6.86
CA TYR A 4 0.13 20.53 -6.54
C TYR A 4 -1.28 19.99 -6.81
N PRO A 5 -2.28 20.33 -5.95
CA PRO A 5 -3.51 19.56 -5.83
C PRO A 5 -4.64 19.93 -6.80
N ASN A 6 -4.57 20.99 -7.61
CA ASN A 6 -5.69 21.32 -8.50
C ASN A 6 -5.21 22.01 -9.79
N LEU A 7 -5.81 21.65 -10.93
CA LEU A 7 -5.65 22.38 -12.20
C LEU A 7 -6.74 22.02 -13.24
N THR A 8 -6.92 22.99 -14.13
CA THR A 8 -7.75 23.09 -15.34
C THR A 8 -7.22 22.20 -16.45
N ALA A 9 -8.04 21.33 -17.04
CA ALA A 9 -7.75 20.71 -18.33
C ALA A 9 -8.90 20.99 -19.29
N THR A 10 -8.60 21.54 -20.47
CA THR A 10 -9.55 21.71 -21.56
C THR A 10 -9.28 20.69 -22.65
N ASP A 11 -10.17 19.73 -22.87
CA ASP A 11 -9.99 18.74 -23.94
C ASP A 11 -10.48 19.26 -25.30
N SER A 12 -10.28 18.47 -26.37
CA SER A 12 -10.66 18.78 -27.75
C SER A 12 -12.16 19.05 -27.97
N ASP A 13 -13.02 18.75 -27.00
CA ASP A 13 -14.44 19.06 -26.97
C ASP A 13 -14.79 20.35 -26.20
N ALA A 14 -13.77 21.06 -25.71
CA ALA A 14 -13.83 22.33 -24.99
C ALA A 14 -14.37 22.30 -23.54
N VAL A 15 -14.42 21.14 -22.87
CA VAL A 15 -14.73 21.06 -21.43
C VAL A 15 -13.52 21.39 -20.58
N SER A 16 -13.62 22.32 -19.60
CA SER A 16 -12.51 22.81 -18.75
C SER A 16 -12.67 22.45 -17.25
N GLY A 17 -11.64 21.87 -16.59
CA GLY A 17 -11.48 21.85 -15.10
C GLY A 17 -11.00 23.22 -14.55
N SER A 18 -10.54 23.46 -13.30
CA SER A 18 -9.71 24.67 -12.98
C SER A 18 -8.83 24.59 -11.72
N GLU A 19 -7.59 25.12 -11.76
CA GLU A 19 -6.86 25.79 -10.65
C GLU A 19 -5.50 26.43 -11.05
N GLY A 20 -4.85 27.10 -10.09
CA GLY A 20 -3.86 28.19 -10.23
C GLY A 20 -2.57 27.92 -11.02
N ASP A 21 -2.17 29.00 -11.71
CA ASP A 21 -0.98 29.24 -12.55
C ASP A 21 -0.15 28.01 -13.01
N PRO A 22 -0.54 27.36 -14.12
CA PRO A 22 0.22 26.27 -14.71
C PRO A 22 1.59 26.69 -15.27
N ALA A 23 1.88 27.99 -15.42
CA ALA A 23 3.16 28.47 -15.94
C ALA A 23 4.27 28.52 -14.86
N ALA A 24 3.90 28.54 -13.58
CA ALA A 24 4.86 28.48 -12.47
C ALA A 24 5.39 27.05 -12.21
N ALA A 25 4.65 26.02 -12.60
CA ALA A 25 5.00 24.61 -12.43
C ALA A 25 5.77 24.10 -13.66
N GLY A 26 7.08 24.30 -13.70
CA GLY A 26 7.93 23.96 -14.85
C GLY A 26 7.96 22.49 -15.31
N ARG A 27 7.28 21.55 -14.61
CA ARG A 27 7.08 20.16 -15.04
C ARG A 27 5.97 19.47 -14.24
N PHE A 28 4.96 18.92 -14.92
CA PHE A 28 3.99 18.01 -14.34
C PHE A 28 4.45 16.56 -14.49
N ILE A 29 4.33 15.78 -13.41
CA ILE A 29 4.64 14.35 -13.42
C ILE A 29 3.46 13.60 -12.82
N SER A 30 3.05 12.50 -13.45
CA SER A 30 2.04 11.61 -12.88
C SER A 30 2.64 10.85 -11.69
N GLY A 31 1.93 10.86 -10.57
CA GLY A 31 2.28 10.11 -9.36
C GLY A 31 1.36 8.91 -9.17
N ARG A 32 1.83 7.91 -8.43
CA ARG A 32 0.99 6.85 -7.85
C ARG A 32 1.64 6.34 -6.58
N MET A 33 0.84 5.84 -5.64
CA MET A 33 1.33 5.10 -4.49
C MET A 33 1.15 3.61 -4.72
N VAL A 34 2.15 2.83 -4.34
CA VAL A 34 2.11 1.36 -4.30
C VAL A 34 2.36 0.92 -2.87
N ILE A 35 1.78 -0.21 -2.49
CA ILE A 35 2.11 -0.89 -1.24
C ILE A 35 2.50 -2.32 -1.59
N GLU A 36 3.64 -2.75 -1.05
CA GLU A 36 4.12 -4.12 -1.24
C GLU A 36 3.32 -5.09 -0.36
N SER A 37 3.18 -6.32 -0.83
CA SER A 37 2.61 -7.41 -0.01
C SER A 37 3.74 -8.14 0.71
N GLY A 38 3.50 -8.47 1.98
CA GLY A 38 4.44 -9.14 2.85
C GLY A 38 3.87 -10.44 3.41
N HIS A 39 4.76 -11.34 3.81
CA HIS A 39 4.36 -12.57 4.47
C HIS A 39 5.33 -12.99 5.56
N ALA A 40 4.79 -13.63 6.59
CA ALA A 40 5.54 -14.28 7.65
C ALA A 40 5.27 -15.78 7.65
N PHE A 41 6.33 -16.56 7.84
CA PHE A 41 6.22 -18.01 7.97
C PHE A 41 5.51 -18.39 9.27
N LEU A 42 5.86 -17.73 10.38
CA LEU A 42 5.29 -17.93 11.69
C LEU A 42 4.21 -16.89 12.00
N GLU A 43 3.20 -17.29 12.77
CA GLU A 43 2.17 -16.38 13.28
C GLU A 43 2.67 -15.49 14.42
N THR A 44 3.91 -15.69 14.87
CA THR A 44 4.61 -14.91 15.91
C THR A 44 5.55 -13.86 15.37
N ASP A 45 5.77 -13.83 14.04
CA ASP A 45 6.69 -12.89 13.41
C ASP A 45 5.95 -11.66 12.87
N PRO A 46 6.46 -10.44 13.10
CA PRO A 46 5.90 -9.23 12.53
C PRO A 46 6.14 -9.18 11.02
N ILE A 47 5.30 -8.42 10.30
CA ILE A 47 5.43 -8.22 8.85
C ILE A 47 5.72 -6.75 8.57
N ASN A 48 6.75 -6.50 7.78
CA ASN A 48 7.03 -5.17 7.23
C ASN A 48 6.37 -5.04 5.86
N LEU A 49 5.58 -3.99 5.68
CA LEU A 49 5.03 -3.58 4.40
C LEU A 49 5.64 -2.23 4.00
N THR A 50 6.14 -2.15 2.77
CA THR A 50 6.69 -0.91 2.22
C THR A 50 5.63 -0.20 1.40
N LEU A 51 5.38 1.07 1.71
CA LEU A 51 4.68 2.00 0.83
C LEU A 51 5.71 2.73 -0.03
N ASP A 52 5.43 2.86 -1.32
CA ASP A 52 6.33 3.44 -2.32
C ASP A 52 5.58 4.49 -3.14
N ALA A 53 5.99 5.75 -3.00
CA ALA A 53 5.52 6.86 -3.80
C ALA A 53 6.31 6.86 -5.12
N GLN A 54 5.62 6.51 -6.21
CA GLN A 54 6.20 6.40 -7.54
C GLN A 54 5.82 7.60 -8.41
N MET A 55 6.74 7.98 -9.29
CA MET A 55 6.52 8.95 -10.36
C MET A 55 6.75 8.29 -11.72
N TYR A 56 6.06 8.80 -12.75
CA TYR A 56 6.28 8.35 -14.13
C TYR A 56 7.44 9.12 -14.76
N ASP A 57 8.52 8.43 -15.13
CA ASP A 57 9.74 9.05 -15.70
C ASP A 57 9.65 9.35 -17.21
N GLY A 58 8.50 9.03 -17.83
CA GLY A 58 8.28 9.10 -19.28
C GLY A 58 8.22 7.71 -19.94
N ASN A 59 8.85 6.71 -19.33
CA ASN A 59 8.90 5.33 -19.82
C ASN A 59 8.33 4.31 -18.83
N ARG A 60 8.51 4.53 -17.52
CA ARG A 60 8.10 3.62 -16.46
C ARG A 60 7.81 4.36 -15.18
N TRP A 61 7.14 3.65 -14.28
CA TRP A 61 6.99 4.06 -12.90
C TRP A 61 8.26 3.77 -12.11
N THR A 62 8.74 4.75 -11.36
CA THR A 62 9.95 4.65 -10.53
C THR A 62 9.73 5.38 -9.22
N THR A 63 10.34 4.91 -8.13
CA THR A 63 10.30 5.57 -6.82
C THR A 63 10.75 7.03 -6.93
N HIS A 64 9.99 7.92 -6.33
CA HIS A 64 10.31 9.34 -6.28
C HIS A 64 11.30 9.61 -5.15
N SER A 65 12.58 9.33 -5.38
CA SER A 65 13.64 9.42 -4.35
C SER A 65 13.88 10.82 -3.75
N ALA A 66 13.32 11.86 -4.36
CA ALA A 66 13.36 13.23 -3.82
C ALA A 66 12.16 13.57 -2.93
N ASP A 67 11.24 12.63 -2.72
CA ASP A 67 10.08 12.80 -1.84
C ASP A 67 10.47 12.57 -0.38
N GLN A 68 10.23 13.60 0.43
CA GLN A 68 10.44 13.61 1.88
C GLN A 68 9.22 14.20 2.60
N CYS A 69 8.08 14.32 1.91
CA CYS A 69 6.93 15.09 2.38
C CYS A 69 5.60 14.38 2.22
N THR A 70 5.50 13.36 1.38
CA THR A 70 4.32 12.51 1.34
C THR A 70 4.14 11.81 2.68
N SER A 71 2.90 11.77 3.17
CA SER A 71 2.51 11.12 4.41
C SER A 71 1.12 10.54 4.25
N VAL A 72 0.82 9.38 4.84
CA VAL A 72 -0.55 8.85 4.87
C VAL A 72 -1.22 9.29 6.17
N SER A 73 -2.49 9.70 6.12
CA SER A 73 -3.25 10.17 7.29
C SER A 73 -4.17 9.10 7.90
N ALA A 74 -4.51 8.07 7.13
CA ALA A 74 -5.36 6.98 7.58
C ALA A 74 -5.10 5.69 6.81
N PHE A 75 -5.25 4.57 7.50
CA PHE A 75 -5.23 3.23 6.91
C PHE A 75 -6.56 2.53 7.13
N ARG A 76 -6.89 1.64 6.20
CA ARG A 76 -7.98 0.68 6.32
C ARG A 76 -7.41 -0.74 6.24
N MET A 77 -7.82 -1.59 7.16
CA MET A 77 -7.53 -3.01 7.17
C MET A 77 -8.83 -3.78 6.96
N ASP A 78 -8.77 -4.76 6.06
CA ASP A 78 -9.89 -5.62 5.70
C ASP A 78 -9.40 -7.08 5.58
N ASN A 79 -10.21 -8.03 6.03
CA ASN A 79 -10.02 -9.45 5.77
C ASN A 79 -11.36 -10.19 5.66
N ASP A 80 -11.36 -11.51 5.82
CA ASP A 80 -12.55 -12.35 5.78
C ASP A 80 -13.38 -12.35 7.09
N GLN A 81 -12.86 -11.74 8.17
CA GLN A 81 -13.51 -11.67 9.48
C GLN A 81 -14.05 -10.27 9.79
N GLU A 82 -13.31 -9.23 9.41
CA GLU A 82 -13.56 -7.84 9.75
C GLU A 82 -13.26 -6.94 8.55
N GLU A 83 -14.05 -5.88 8.40
CA GLU A 83 -13.85 -4.85 7.38
C GLU A 83 -13.75 -3.47 8.04
N ASN A 84 -13.15 -2.53 7.34
CA ASN A 84 -13.05 -1.12 7.70
C ASN A 84 -12.36 -0.85 9.05
N GLN A 85 -11.37 -1.67 9.43
CA GLN A 85 -10.59 -1.46 10.65
C GLN A 85 -9.46 -0.45 10.44
N SER A 86 -9.11 0.33 11.46
CA SER A 86 -8.19 1.48 11.32
C SER A 86 -6.93 1.42 12.20
N SER A 87 -6.85 0.48 13.14
CA SER A 87 -5.74 0.40 14.11
C SER A 87 -5.29 -1.03 14.38
N SER A 88 -6.26 -1.93 14.56
CA SER A 88 -6.04 -3.36 14.72
C SER A 88 -7.12 -4.15 14.01
N ILE A 89 -6.81 -5.38 13.62
CA ILE A 89 -7.75 -6.31 13.00
C ILE A 89 -7.50 -7.73 13.51
N ARG A 90 -8.58 -8.49 13.68
CA ARG A 90 -8.54 -9.88 14.13
C ARG A 90 -7.97 -10.80 13.04
N ILE A 91 -7.13 -11.74 13.44
CA ILE A 91 -6.60 -12.82 12.58
C ILE A 91 -6.74 -14.11 13.38
N GLY A 92 -7.59 -15.06 12.94
CA GLY A 92 -7.91 -16.22 13.77
C GLY A 92 -8.54 -15.78 15.09
N GLU A 93 -8.01 -16.23 16.23
CA GLU A 93 -8.40 -15.73 17.57
C GLU A 93 -7.49 -14.60 18.09
N GLY A 94 -6.45 -14.27 17.32
CA GLY A 94 -5.45 -13.24 17.63
C GLY A 94 -5.75 -11.90 16.99
N THR A 95 -4.79 -10.98 17.09
CA THR A 95 -4.92 -9.62 16.56
C THR A 95 -3.60 -9.12 16.04
N THR A 96 -3.61 -8.55 14.84
CA THR A 96 -2.51 -7.72 14.32
C THR A 96 -2.88 -6.26 14.46
N SER A 97 -1.89 -5.40 14.68
CA SER A 97 -2.07 -3.97 14.83
C SER A 97 -1.01 -3.21 14.04
N LEU A 98 -1.36 -1.99 13.63
CA LEU A 98 -0.41 -1.00 13.15
C LEU A 98 0.56 -0.60 14.27
N PRO A 99 1.75 -0.06 13.92
CA PRO A 99 2.66 0.52 14.90
C PRO A 99 2.01 1.75 15.57
N ALA A 100 2.54 2.18 16.72
CA ALA A 100 2.00 3.32 17.46
C ALA A 100 1.98 4.63 16.64
N ASN A 101 2.97 4.81 15.75
CA ASN A 101 3.09 5.97 14.86
C ASN A 101 3.16 5.50 13.40
N PRO A 102 2.03 5.15 12.75
CA PRO A 102 2.04 4.63 11.38
C PRO A 102 2.10 5.75 10.32
N TYR A 103 2.00 7.01 10.72
CA TYR A 103 1.79 8.16 9.82
C TYR A 103 3.06 9.00 9.60
N GLU A 104 4.24 8.39 9.71
CA GLU A 104 5.48 9.11 9.44
C GLU A 104 5.57 9.54 7.96
N THR A 105 6.31 10.61 7.74
CA THR A 105 6.62 11.10 6.39
C THR A 105 7.52 10.11 5.67
N PHE A 106 7.32 9.96 4.37
CA PHE A 106 8.14 9.11 3.53
C PHE A 106 9.57 9.65 3.51
N ASP A 107 10.54 8.74 3.47
CA ASP A 107 11.95 9.06 3.25
C ASP A 107 12.38 8.47 1.90
N ALA A 108 12.90 9.34 1.04
CA ALA A 108 13.22 9.02 -0.36
C ALA A 108 12.06 8.32 -1.10
N GLY A 109 10.83 8.76 -0.86
CA GLY A 109 9.62 8.21 -1.48
C GLY A 109 9.17 6.86 -0.93
N GLN A 110 9.70 6.42 0.21
CA GLN A 110 9.30 5.16 0.84
C GLN A 110 8.92 5.33 2.31
N HIS A 111 8.00 4.51 2.78
CA HIS A 111 7.64 4.40 4.18
C HIS A 111 7.40 2.94 4.54
N SER A 112 8.02 2.46 5.63
CA SER A 112 7.87 1.08 6.08
C SER A 112 6.96 1.01 7.28
N LEU A 113 5.97 0.12 7.23
CA LEU A 113 5.03 -0.17 8.31
C LEU A 113 5.24 -1.59 8.82
N THR A 114 5.44 -1.73 10.12
CA THR A 114 5.54 -3.03 10.78
C THR A 114 4.22 -3.38 11.44
N LEU A 115 3.50 -4.35 10.86
CA LEU A 115 2.34 -4.98 11.47
C LEU A 115 2.80 -5.98 12.54
N SER A 116 2.17 -5.92 13.72
CA SER A 116 2.45 -6.86 14.80
C SER A 116 2.01 -8.28 14.43
N ALA A 117 2.62 -9.28 15.06
CA ALA A 117 2.24 -10.66 14.82
C ALA A 117 0.91 -11.00 15.53
N PRO A 118 0.01 -11.77 14.90
CA PRO A 118 -1.26 -12.15 15.52
C PRO A 118 -1.13 -13.16 16.67
N GLY A 119 0.03 -13.80 16.81
CA GLY A 119 0.35 -14.76 17.86
C GLY A 119 0.20 -16.22 17.42
N GLU A 120 0.77 -17.13 18.20
CA GLU A 120 0.76 -18.57 17.91
C GLU A 120 -0.69 -19.08 17.75
N GLY A 121 -0.92 -19.93 16.75
CA GLY A 121 -2.26 -20.46 16.48
C GLY A 121 -3.07 -19.66 15.46
N ASN A 122 -2.67 -18.42 15.15
CA ASN A 122 -3.51 -17.46 14.44
C ASN A 122 -3.05 -17.19 13.00
N SER A 123 -3.28 -18.15 12.10
CA SER A 123 -2.95 -18.00 10.67
C SER A 123 -4.05 -17.23 9.94
N GLY A 124 -3.66 -16.43 8.94
CA GLY A 124 -4.62 -15.68 8.13
C GLY A 124 -3.96 -14.50 7.43
N PHE A 125 -4.77 -13.54 7.00
CA PHE A 125 -4.28 -12.38 6.27
C PHE A 125 -5.07 -11.11 6.62
N THR A 126 -4.49 -9.97 6.30
CA THR A 126 -5.20 -8.70 6.17
C THR A 126 -4.71 -7.95 4.94
N ASN A 127 -5.60 -7.22 4.28
CA ASN A 127 -5.24 -6.25 3.26
C ASN A 127 -5.16 -4.87 3.93
N LEU A 128 -4.01 -4.21 3.81
CA LEU A 128 -3.78 -2.86 4.27
C LEU A 128 -3.92 -1.89 3.09
N THR A 129 -4.77 -0.88 3.27
CA THR A 129 -5.10 0.13 2.24
C THR A 129 -4.87 1.53 2.83
N PRO A 130 -3.84 2.29 2.39
CA PRO A 130 -3.74 3.71 2.73
C PRO A 130 -4.89 4.50 2.09
N LEU A 131 -5.53 5.38 2.86
CA LEU A 131 -6.64 6.21 2.35
C LEU A 131 -6.09 7.53 1.82
N LEU A 132 -6.15 7.71 0.50
CA LEU A 132 -5.55 8.86 -0.20
C LEU A 132 -6.59 9.93 -0.53
N ASN A 133 -7.53 10.22 0.38
CA ASN A 133 -8.55 11.28 0.20
C ASN A 133 -7.91 12.66 0.07
N ASP A 134 -6.85 12.91 0.84
CA ASP A 134 -6.13 14.18 0.86
C ASP A 134 -5.09 14.28 -0.27
N GLN A 135 -4.82 13.16 -0.97
CA GLN A 135 -3.78 13.03 -1.99
C GLN A 135 -4.28 12.26 -3.22
N PRO A 136 -5.34 12.74 -3.90
CA PRO A 136 -5.93 12.02 -5.03
C PRO A 136 -4.95 11.81 -6.20
N TRP A 137 -3.90 12.62 -6.33
CA TRP A 137 -2.84 12.46 -7.34
C TRP A 137 -1.94 11.25 -7.13
N LEU A 138 -2.06 10.53 -6.01
CA LEU A 138 -1.36 9.27 -5.76
C LEU A 138 -2.24 8.04 -6.00
N ARG A 139 -3.52 8.23 -6.36
CA ARG A 139 -4.43 7.15 -6.72
C ARG A 139 -4.15 6.64 -8.13
N HIS A 140 -4.56 5.41 -8.40
CA HIS A 140 -4.36 4.79 -9.70
C HIS A 140 -5.56 3.91 -10.08
N ASP A 141 -5.58 3.42 -11.31
CA ASP A 141 -6.54 2.40 -11.76
C ASP A 141 -6.01 1.02 -11.38
N TRP A 142 -6.25 0.62 -10.14
CA TRP A 142 -5.85 -0.70 -9.64
C TRP A 142 -6.84 -1.80 -10.02
N THR A 143 -8.07 -1.42 -10.38
CA THR A 143 -9.15 -2.34 -10.74
C THR A 143 -9.26 -2.58 -12.26
N GLY A 144 -8.57 -1.82 -13.09
CA GLY A 144 -8.57 -1.93 -14.55
C GLY A 144 -9.84 -1.38 -15.21
N ASN A 145 -10.53 -0.45 -14.55
CA ASN A 145 -11.81 0.11 -15.00
C ASN A 145 -11.66 1.47 -15.72
N ALA A 146 -10.42 1.89 -15.99
CA ALA A 146 -10.04 3.20 -16.54
C ALA A 146 -10.40 4.40 -15.64
N GLN A 147 -10.64 4.18 -14.34
CA GLN A 147 -10.84 5.22 -13.34
C GLN A 147 -9.62 5.29 -12.41
N TYR A 148 -9.00 6.46 -12.33
CA TYR A 148 -7.80 6.69 -11.50
C TYR A 148 -8.16 7.09 -10.07
N THR A 149 -9.10 6.36 -9.48
CA THR A 149 -9.73 6.71 -8.19
C THR A 149 -9.41 5.73 -7.08
N ASP A 150 -8.68 4.65 -7.38
CA ASP A 150 -8.48 3.56 -6.43
C ASP A 150 -7.29 3.85 -5.51
N ASN A 151 -7.50 3.57 -4.23
CA ASN A 151 -6.41 3.48 -3.26
C ASN A 151 -5.65 2.17 -3.49
N PRO A 152 -4.31 2.16 -3.37
CA PRO A 152 -3.55 0.91 -3.45
C PRO A 152 -3.85 0.02 -2.25
N SER A 153 -3.65 -1.29 -2.39
CA SER A 153 -3.86 -2.26 -1.30
C SER A 153 -2.79 -3.34 -1.33
N GLY A 154 -2.26 -3.69 -0.14
CA GLY A 154 -1.17 -4.64 0.04
C GLY A 154 -1.55 -5.68 1.07
N ARG A 155 -1.18 -6.94 0.84
CA ARG A 155 -1.56 -8.05 1.73
C ARG A 155 -0.43 -8.38 2.70
N ALA A 156 -0.78 -8.51 3.98
CA ALA A 156 0.04 -9.17 4.99
C ALA A 156 -0.57 -10.54 5.32
N ALA A 157 0.23 -11.60 5.27
CA ALA A 157 -0.23 -12.97 5.55
C ALA A 157 0.70 -13.72 6.52
N TRP A 158 0.11 -14.40 7.50
CA TRP A 158 0.80 -15.16 8.54
C TRP A 158 0.45 -16.65 8.47
N GLY A 159 1.42 -17.50 8.83
CA GLY A 159 1.20 -18.94 8.99
C GLY A 159 1.09 -19.71 7.68
N LEU A 160 1.79 -19.26 6.63
CA LEU A 160 1.76 -19.88 5.29
C LEU A 160 2.30 -21.32 5.24
N TYR A 161 3.09 -21.75 6.22
CA TYR A 161 3.62 -23.11 6.30
C TYR A 161 3.51 -23.68 7.71
N ARG A 162 2.35 -24.24 8.05
CA ARG A 162 2.34 -25.43 8.92
C ARG A 162 2.63 -26.64 8.05
N GLY A 163 3.91 -26.86 7.75
CA GLY A 163 4.35 -28.19 7.36
C GLY A 163 3.79 -29.17 8.39
N ASN A 164 3.19 -30.28 7.92
CA ASN A 164 2.67 -31.30 8.83
C ASN A 164 3.78 -31.63 9.85
N PRO A 165 3.56 -31.40 11.17
CA PRO A 165 4.61 -31.63 12.17
C PRO A 165 5.07 -33.09 12.24
N ASN A 166 4.41 -34.02 11.52
CA ASN A 166 4.72 -35.44 11.47
C ASN A 166 5.47 -35.92 10.21
N ILE A 167 5.92 -35.05 9.29
CA ILE A 167 6.70 -35.52 8.13
C ILE A 167 8.20 -35.40 8.43
N ILE A 168 8.78 -36.50 8.90
CA ILE A 168 10.22 -36.63 9.21
C ILE A 168 11.01 -37.23 8.03
N TYR A 169 10.33 -37.58 6.92
CA TYR A 169 11.00 -38.16 5.75
C TYR A 169 10.22 -37.98 4.44
N MET A 170 10.89 -37.47 3.42
CA MET A 170 10.44 -37.48 2.02
C MET A 170 11.53 -38.16 1.18
N ARG A 171 11.14 -39.14 0.36
CA ARG A 171 12.01 -39.77 -0.64
C ARG A 171 11.54 -39.40 -2.03
N GLU A 172 12.42 -38.79 -2.79
CA GLU A 172 12.23 -38.67 -4.24
C GLU A 172 12.43 -40.04 -4.89
N ILE A 173 11.49 -40.42 -5.75
CA ILE A 173 11.58 -41.61 -6.59
C ILE A 173 11.86 -41.10 -8.01
N TRP A 174 13.10 -41.25 -8.49
CA TRP A 174 13.44 -40.93 -9.87
C TRP A 174 12.80 -41.97 -10.81
N ARG A 175 12.15 -41.52 -11.88
CA ARG A 175 11.74 -42.34 -13.02
C ARG A 175 12.42 -41.83 -14.28
#